data_AF-A0A7S1AVJ1-F1
#
_entry.id   AF-A0A7S1AVJ1-F1
#
_cell.length_a   1.000
_cell.length_b   1.000
_cell.length_c   1.000
_cell.angle_alpha   90.00
_cell.angle_beta   90.00
_cell.angle_gamma   90.00
#
_symmetry.space_group_name_H-M   'P 1'
#
loop_
_entity.id
_entity.type
_entity.pdbx_description
1 polymer ?
#
loop_
_entity_poly.entity_id
_entity_poly.type
_entity_poly.pdbx_seq_one_letter_code
_entity_poly.pdbx_strand_id
1 'polypeptide(L)'
;MDYAAGFQEFRYAVYRARVVGVDFKFWAAAEADDVMLEGREKDGDFAEEGLVADLFLDVHNDHIGEHIRCGMVFDCVPAVCAALRDLQSERVISPTTRVLELGAGMGLPGLWAAANGMQTVVSDRHPGVLELLTRNAKFLPDSAGSVEIHSLSWSDRPPWLRNFDVVLAADVLYEAVAAPSFFGAAG
;
A
#
# COMPACT_ATOMS: atom_id res chain seq x y z
N MET A 1 32.81 -9.28 14.37
CA MET A 1 32.46 -7.86 14.25
C MET A 1 30.96 -7.81 14.18
N ASP A 2 30.38 -7.06 15.10
CA ASP A 2 28.94 -6.97 15.33
C ASP A 2 28.33 -6.13 14.21
N TYR A 3 27.63 -6.77 13.27
CA TYR A 3 26.94 -6.09 12.17
C TYR A 3 25.65 -5.40 12.63
N ALA A 4 25.27 -5.50 13.91
CA ALA A 4 24.04 -4.93 14.45
C ALA A 4 24.08 -3.41 14.74
N ALA A 5 25.26 -2.77 14.64
CA ALA A 5 25.44 -1.39 15.11
C ALA A 5 25.33 -0.29 14.02
N GLY A 6 24.79 -0.60 12.83
CA GLY A 6 24.89 0.31 11.68
C GLY A 6 23.63 1.06 11.24
N PHE A 7 22.44 0.44 11.28
CA PHE A 7 21.20 1.03 10.78
C PHE A 7 20.03 0.45 11.57
N GLN A 8 19.42 1.24 12.46
CA GLN A 8 18.32 0.80 13.34
C GLN A 8 17.07 1.67 13.27
N GLU A 9 16.97 2.61 12.32
CA GLU A 9 15.78 3.45 12.20
C GLU A 9 15.42 3.66 10.73
N PHE A 10 14.35 3.01 10.28
CA PHE A 10 13.70 3.33 9.01
C PHE A 10 12.93 4.63 9.22
N ARG A 11 13.24 5.64 8.41
CA ARG A 11 12.62 6.96 8.49
C ARG A 11 11.47 7.06 7.49
N TYR A 12 10.36 7.55 7.98
CA TYR A 12 9.15 7.77 7.20
C TYR A 12 8.75 9.23 7.28
N ALA A 13 8.17 9.74 6.21
CA ALA A 13 7.67 11.11 6.15
C ALA A 13 6.28 11.13 5.55
N VAL A 14 5.57 12.23 5.82
CA VAL A 14 4.30 12.49 5.18
C VAL A 14 4.53 13.23 3.87
N TYR A 15 3.88 12.77 2.82
CA TYR A 15 3.87 13.36 1.50
C TYR A 15 2.47 13.80 1.12
N ARG A 16 2.42 14.75 0.18
CA ARG A 16 1.24 15.14 -0.57
C ARG A 16 1.48 14.89 -2.04
N ALA A 17 0.49 14.35 -2.73
CA ALA A 17 0.54 14.18 -4.18
C ALA A 17 -0.88 14.10 -4.75
N ARG A 18 -1.06 14.58 -5.98
CA ARG A 18 -2.32 14.41 -6.71
C ARG A 18 -2.22 13.17 -7.60
N VAL A 19 -2.96 12.12 -7.24
CA VAL A 19 -2.99 10.86 -7.99
C VAL A 19 -4.35 10.73 -8.67
N VAL A 20 -4.35 10.86 -10.01
CA VAL A 20 -5.53 10.66 -10.86
C VAL A 20 -6.78 11.36 -10.31
N GLY A 21 -6.66 12.66 -10.08
CA GLY A 21 -7.77 13.52 -9.63
C GLY A 21 -8.05 13.53 -8.12
N VAL A 22 -7.38 12.68 -7.34
CA VAL A 22 -7.48 12.64 -5.86
C VAL A 22 -6.23 13.27 -5.26
N ASP A 23 -6.41 14.22 -4.35
CA ASP A 23 -5.32 14.81 -3.58
C ASP A 23 -5.08 13.94 -2.33
N PHE A 24 -3.92 13.30 -2.26
CA PHE A 24 -3.53 12.45 -1.14
C PHE A 24 -2.63 13.18 -0.16
N LYS A 25 -2.78 12.81 1.11
CA LYS A 25 -1.76 12.92 2.15
C LYS A 25 -1.45 11.50 2.62
N PHE A 26 -0.18 11.11 2.68
CA PHE A 26 0.21 9.73 3.00
C PHE A 26 1.62 9.64 3.58
N TRP A 27 1.83 8.71 4.50
CA TRP A 27 3.13 8.24 4.94
C TRP A 27 3.79 7.36 3.89
N ALA A 28 5.09 7.56 3.71
CA ALA A 28 5.98 6.76 2.87
C ALA A 28 7.42 6.86 3.39
N ALA A 29 8.35 6.15 2.75
CA ALA A 29 9.78 6.26 3.05
C ALA A 29 10.27 7.71 2.94
N ALA A 30 11.12 8.13 3.86
CA ALA A 30 11.57 9.53 3.96
C ALA A 30 12.52 9.93 2.81
N GLU A 31 13.22 8.97 2.21
CA GLU A 31 14.07 9.20 1.05
C GLU A 31 13.18 9.45 -0.17
N ALA A 32 13.35 10.62 -0.81
CA ALA A 32 12.45 11.03 -1.88
C ALA A 32 12.51 10.12 -3.11
N ASP A 33 13.65 9.48 -3.36
CA ASP A 33 13.85 8.55 -4.48
C ASP A 33 13.01 7.26 -4.33
N ASP A 34 12.61 6.93 -3.10
CA ASP A 34 11.75 5.79 -2.79
C ASP A 34 10.26 6.09 -3.02
N VAL A 35 9.91 7.34 -3.35
CA VAL A 35 8.53 7.77 -3.63
C VAL A 35 8.43 8.20 -5.09
N MET A 36 8.10 7.28 -5.99
CA MET A 36 8.10 7.51 -7.44
C MET A 36 6.79 8.13 -7.95
N LEU A 37 6.34 9.22 -7.31
CA LEU A 37 5.19 10.00 -7.76
C LEU A 37 5.61 11.36 -8.29
N GLU A 38 5.12 11.70 -9.48
CA GLU A 38 5.28 13.03 -10.07
C GLU A 38 4.55 14.09 -9.25
N GLY A 39 5.17 15.26 -9.06
CA GLY A 39 4.56 16.37 -8.32
C GLY A 39 4.36 16.13 -6.83
N ARG A 40 4.98 15.09 -6.25
CA ARG A 40 4.96 14.85 -4.80
C ARG A 40 5.68 15.97 -4.04
N GLU A 41 5.15 16.31 -2.87
CA GLU A 41 5.74 17.25 -1.93
C GLU A 41 5.86 16.57 -0.57
N LYS A 42 7.04 16.65 0.06
CA LYS A 42 7.28 16.16 1.42
C LYS A 42 6.88 17.25 2.43
N ASP A 43 6.13 16.89 3.48
CA ASP A 43 5.68 17.81 4.53
C ASP A 43 6.84 18.23 5.46
N GLY A 44 7.88 18.87 4.92
CA GLY A 44 9.04 19.41 5.66
C GLY A 44 9.97 18.35 6.30
N ASP A 45 11.23 18.71 6.48
CA ASP A 45 12.27 17.77 6.96
C ASP A 45 12.14 17.39 8.46
N PHE A 46 11.30 18.11 9.23
CA PHE A 46 11.08 17.87 10.67
C PHE A 46 9.85 17.01 10.99
N ALA A 47 9.13 16.53 9.96
CA ALA A 47 7.98 15.62 10.11
C ALA A 47 8.36 14.16 9.80
N GLU A 48 9.64 13.82 9.95
CA GLU A 48 10.10 12.44 9.86
C GLU A 48 9.82 11.72 11.18
N GLU A 49 9.17 10.56 11.11
CA GLU A 49 9.02 9.66 12.24
C GLU A 49 9.82 8.38 11.96
N GLY A 50 10.66 8.01 12.92
CA GLY A 50 11.21 6.66 12.98
C GLY A 50 10.13 5.70 13.49
N LEU A 51 9.80 4.69 12.70
CA LEU A 51 9.04 3.55 13.22
C LEU A 51 10.05 2.60 13.87
N VAL A 52 9.79 2.23 15.12
CA VAL A 52 10.68 1.39 15.94
C VAL A 52 11.04 0.12 15.18
N ALA A 53 12.33 -0.21 15.11
CA ALA A 53 12.87 -1.39 14.44
C ALA A 53 12.19 -2.71 14.88
N ASP A 54 11.66 -2.78 16.10
CA ASP A 54 10.94 -3.94 16.65
C ASP A 54 9.67 -4.32 15.86
N LEU A 55 9.07 -3.39 15.10
CA LEU A 55 7.97 -3.70 14.16
C LEU A 55 8.46 -4.45 12.91
N PHE A 56 9.76 -4.41 12.64
CA PHE A 56 10.44 -4.99 11.48
C PHE A 56 11.32 -6.18 11.87
N LEU A 57 11.54 -6.42 13.16
CA LEU A 57 12.28 -7.57 13.67
C LEU A 57 11.31 -8.75 13.86
N ASP A 58 11.32 -9.62 12.85
CA ASP A 58 11.10 -11.05 13.00
C ASP A 58 9.64 -11.55 13.21
N VAL A 59 8.88 -11.67 12.11
CA VAL A 59 7.65 -12.49 12.11
C VAL A 59 7.67 -13.61 11.05
N HIS A 60 8.48 -13.50 9.98
CA HIS A 60 8.43 -14.46 8.88
C HIS A 60 9.78 -14.93 8.31
N ASN A 61 10.92 -14.66 8.98
CA ASN A 61 12.25 -14.94 8.42
C ASN A 61 12.51 -14.18 7.10
N ASP A 62 11.87 -13.02 6.95
CA ASP A 62 11.99 -12.15 5.79
C ASP A 62 13.43 -11.61 5.69
N HIS A 63 13.94 -11.49 4.46
CA HIS A 63 15.26 -10.91 4.23
C HIS A 63 15.25 -9.43 4.60
N ILE A 64 16.33 -8.91 5.18
CA ILE A 64 16.53 -7.47 5.47
C ILE A 64 16.15 -6.57 4.27
N GLY A 65 16.33 -7.07 3.04
CA GLY A 65 15.95 -6.38 1.81
C GLY A 65 14.45 -6.13 1.61
N GLU A 66 13.55 -6.83 2.29
CA GLU A 66 12.11 -6.53 2.27
C GLU A 66 11.75 -5.42 3.27
N HIS A 67 12.42 -5.38 4.42
CA HIS A 67 12.29 -4.30 5.39
C HIS A 67 12.73 -2.95 4.80
N ILE A 68 13.80 -2.94 3.99
CA ILE A 68 14.29 -1.73 3.29
C ILE A 68 13.24 -1.18 2.31
N ARG A 69 12.38 -2.05 1.76
CA ARG A 69 11.35 -1.65 0.78
C ARG A 69 10.05 -1.20 1.43
N CYS A 70 9.95 -1.26 2.75
CA CYS A 70 8.80 -0.71 3.47
C CYS A 70 8.74 0.79 3.26
N GLY A 71 7.58 1.30 2.84
CA GLY A 71 7.39 2.73 2.61
C GLY A 71 7.56 3.18 1.16
N MET A 72 8.01 2.32 0.25
CA MET A 72 8.21 2.74 -1.14
C MET A 72 6.88 2.94 -1.87
N VAL A 73 6.88 3.86 -2.83
CA VAL A 73 5.78 4.07 -3.78
C VAL A 73 6.34 3.95 -5.18
N PHE A 74 5.79 3.04 -5.99
CA PHE A 74 6.26 2.76 -7.34
C PHE A 74 5.55 3.61 -8.40
N ASP A 75 6.22 3.81 -9.53
CA ASP A 75 5.76 4.62 -10.67
C ASP A 75 4.54 4.04 -11.41
N CYS A 76 4.22 2.76 -11.18
CA CYS A 76 3.03 2.11 -11.72
C CYS A 76 1.73 2.53 -11.00
N VAL A 77 1.81 3.10 -9.79
CA VAL A 77 0.63 3.46 -8.99
C VAL A 77 -0.35 4.37 -9.75
N PRO A 78 0.09 5.49 -10.38
CA PRO A 78 -0.80 6.32 -11.20
C PRO A 78 -1.49 5.55 -12.34
N ALA A 79 -0.82 4.57 -12.95
CA ALA A 79 -1.41 3.77 -14.03
C ALA A 79 -2.54 2.86 -13.52
N VAL A 80 -2.36 2.24 -12.35
CA VAL A 80 -3.42 1.43 -11.71
C VAL A 80 -4.62 2.29 -11.34
N CYS A 81 -4.39 3.47 -10.74
CA CYS A 81 -5.48 4.41 -10.41
C CYS A 81 -6.19 4.94 -11.68
N ALA A 82 -5.46 5.15 -12.78
CA ALA A 82 -6.05 5.57 -14.04
C ALA A 82 -6.96 4.48 -14.63
N ALA A 83 -6.54 3.22 -14.57
CA ALA A 83 -7.38 2.10 -14.99
C ALA A 83 -8.68 2.02 -14.18
N LEU A 84 -8.63 2.22 -12.86
CA LEU A 84 -9.83 2.30 -12.02
C LEU A 84 -10.75 3.45 -12.43
N ARG A 85 -10.21 4.65 -12.65
CA ARG A 85 -11.00 5.80 -13.15
C ARG A 85 -11.67 5.49 -14.48
N ASP A 86 -10.98 4.83 -15.39
CA ASP A 86 -11.52 4.50 -16.70
C ASP A 86 -12.66 3.48 -16.57
N LEU A 87 -12.48 2.42 -15.76
CA LEU A 87 -13.54 1.47 -15.42
C LEU A 87 -14.75 2.14 -14.75
N GLN A 88 -14.53 3.14 -13.90
CA GLN A 88 -15.60 3.90 -13.26
C GLN A 88 -16.34 4.77 -14.28
N SER A 89 -15.62 5.41 -15.19
CA SER A 89 -16.18 6.26 -16.26
C SER A 89 -17.01 5.45 -17.25
N GLU A 90 -16.58 4.22 -17.52
CA GLU A 90 -17.30 3.23 -18.34
C GLU A 90 -18.45 2.55 -17.59
N ARG A 91 -18.65 2.87 -16.30
CA ARG A 91 -19.66 2.28 -15.42
C ARG A 91 -19.52 0.77 -15.22
N VAL A 92 -18.30 0.26 -15.36
CA VAL A 92 -17.95 -1.14 -15.02
C VAL A 92 -17.87 -1.30 -13.50
N ILE A 93 -17.34 -0.30 -12.80
CA ILE A 93 -17.32 -0.22 -11.34
C ILE A 93 -18.13 0.97 -10.84
N SER A 94 -18.56 0.91 -9.59
CA SER A 94 -19.38 1.93 -8.95
C SER A 94 -19.03 2.04 -7.45
N PRO A 95 -19.59 3.01 -6.70
CA PRO A 95 -19.34 3.11 -5.26
C PRO A 95 -19.75 1.87 -4.44
N THR A 96 -20.57 0.95 -4.97
CA THR A 96 -20.87 -0.32 -4.29
C THR A 96 -19.89 -1.44 -4.61
N THR A 97 -18.92 -1.20 -5.49
CA THR A 97 -17.89 -2.17 -5.88
C THR A 97 -17.00 -2.50 -4.68
N ARG A 98 -16.78 -3.80 -4.45
CA ARG A 98 -15.86 -4.34 -3.46
C ARG A 98 -14.50 -4.57 -4.10
N VAL A 99 -13.50 -3.86 -3.63
CA VAL A 99 -12.14 -3.87 -4.16
C VAL A 99 -11.21 -4.54 -3.14
N LEU A 100 -10.35 -5.44 -3.62
CA LEU A 100 -9.24 -5.99 -2.86
C LEU A 100 -7.93 -5.46 -3.45
N GLU A 101 -7.02 -4.97 -2.62
CA GLU A 101 -5.64 -4.73 -3.03
C GLU A 101 -4.72 -5.76 -2.36
N LEU A 102 -3.94 -6.47 -3.19
CA LEU A 102 -2.96 -7.47 -2.77
C LEU A 102 -1.55 -6.88 -2.86
N GLY A 103 -0.77 -7.00 -1.78
CA GLY A 103 0.61 -6.48 -1.75
C GLY A 103 0.62 -4.96 -1.86
N ALA A 104 -0.17 -4.31 -1.01
CA ALA A 104 -0.56 -2.92 -1.18
C ALA A 104 0.58 -1.91 -0.99
N GLY A 105 1.66 -2.25 -0.28
CA GLY A 105 2.68 -1.25 0.06
C GLY A 105 2.04 -0.05 0.77
N MET A 106 2.15 1.16 0.23
CA MET A 106 1.51 2.36 0.81
C MET A 106 0.00 2.49 0.54
N GLY A 107 -0.59 1.56 -0.23
CA GLY A 107 -2.03 1.38 -0.40
C GLY A 107 -2.72 2.42 -1.27
N LEU A 108 -1.97 3.18 -2.06
CA LEU A 108 -2.53 4.30 -2.83
C LEU A 108 -3.62 3.87 -3.82
N PRO A 109 -3.51 2.75 -4.57
CA PRO A 109 -4.61 2.26 -5.41
C PRO A 109 -5.90 1.93 -4.64
N GLY A 110 -5.81 1.17 -3.55
CA GLY A 110 -6.96 0.83 -2.73
C GLY A 110 -7.56 2.06 -2.03
N LEU A 111 -6.72 2.94 -1.49
CA LEU A 111 -7.17 4.20 -0.91
C LEU A 111 -7.78 5.14 -1.97
N TRP A 112 -7.34 5.09 -3.22
CA TRP A 112 -7.94 5.84 -4.32
C TRP A 112 -9.35 5.33 -4.62
N ALA A 113 -9.55 4.02 -4.64
CA ALA A 113 -10.88 3.43 -4.77
C ALA A 113 -11.79 3.85 -3.60
N ALA A 114 -11.28 3.81 -2.37
CA ALA A 114 -12.02 4.27 -1.18
C ALA A 114 -12.38 5.75 -1.26
N ALA A 115 -11.44 6.62 -1.67
CA ALA A 115 -11.69 8.05 -1.87
C ALA A 115 -12.79 8.33 -2.92
N ASN A 116 -12.99 7.40 -3.86
CA ASN A 116 -14.07 7.43 -4.87
C ASN A 116 -15.35 6.71 -4.42
N GLY A 117 -15.47 6.39 -3.13
CA GLY A 117 -16.70 5.87 -2.51
C GLY A 117 -16.81 4.35 -2.48
N MET A 118 -15.82 3.60 -2.95
CA MET A 118 -15.86 2.13 -3.03
C MET A 118 -15.59 1.47 -1.67
N GLN A 119 -15.94 0.19 -1.55
CA GLN A 119 -15.62 -0.62 -0.37
C GLN A 119 -14.31 -1.36 -0.62
N THR A 120 -13.30 -1.11 0.21
CA THR A 120 -11.94 -1.57 -0.08
C THR A 120 -11.38 -2.39 1.07
N VAL A 121 -10.74 -3.50 0.72
CA VAL A 121 -9.83 -4.24 1.59
C VAL A 121 -8.43 -4.04 1.03
N VAL A 122 -7.55 -3.47 1.83
CA VAL A 122 -6.15 -3.21 1.45
C VAL A 122 -5.28 -4.14 2.27
N SER A 123 -4.50 -4.99 1.59
CA SER A 123 -3.78 -6.07 2.25
C SER A 123 -2.31 -6.14 1.90
N ASP A 124 -1.52 -6.46 2.91
CA ASP A 124 -0.09 -6.73 2.80
C ASP A 124 0.29 -7.78 3.84
N ARG A 125 1.42 -8.47 3.65
CA ARG A 125 1.90 -9.43 4.66
C ARG A 125 2.74 -8.75 5.73
N HIS A 126 3.41 -7.65 5.38
CA HIS A 126 4.48 -7.09 6.18
C HIS A 126 3.94 -6.18 7.31
N PRO A 127 4.24 -6.44 8.60
CA PRO A 127 3.72 -5.66 9.73
C PRO A 127 4.01 -4.15 9.65
N GLY A 128 5.25 -3.78 9.31
CA GLY A 128 5.62 -2.37 9.10
C GLY A 128 4.84 -1.67 7.97
N VAL A 129 4.48 -2.41 6.90
CA VAL A 129 3.63 -1.90 5.84
C VAL A 129 2.19 -1.71 6.34
N LEU A 130 1.66 -2.68 7.09
CA LEU A 130 0.32 -2.59 7.68
C LEU A 130 0.16 -1.41 8.65
N GLU A 131 1.21 -1.07 9.42
CA GLU A 131 1.23 0.13 10.27
C GLU A 131 1.14 1.41 9.42
N LEU A 132 1.96 1.54 8.38
CA LEU A 132 1.95 2.70 7.47
C LEU A 132 0.62 2.81 6.71
N LEU A 133 0.08 1.69 6.23
CA LEU A 133 -1.24 1.60 5.60
C LEU A 133 -2.34 2.10 6.53
N THR A 134 -2.30 1.66 7.79
CA THR A 134 -3.27 2.10 8.81
C THR A 134 -3.19 3.60 9.05
N ARG A 135 -1.98 4.18 9.01
CA ARG A 135 -1.80 5.63 9.10
C ARG A 135 -2.32 6.34 7.84
N ASN A 136 -2.09 5.78 6.65
CA ASN A 136 -2.54 6.35 5.38
C ASN A 136 -4.06 6.36 5.27
N ALA A 137 -4.72 5.29 5.71
CA ALA A 137 -6.17 5.20 5.78
C ALA A 137 -6.81 6.33 6.60
N LYS A 138 -6.14 6.81 7.66
CA LYS A 138 -6.63 7.92 8.51
C LYS A 138 -6.66 9.27 7.80
N PHE A 139 -5.98 9.42 6.66
CA PHE A 139 -6.03 10.65 5.86
C PHE A 139 -7.21 10.69 4.89
N LEU A 140 -7.96 9.61 4.73
CA LEU A 140 -9.18 9.63 3.92
C LEU A 140 -10.22 10.58 4.53
N PRO A 141 -10.96 11.33 3.70
CA PRO A 141 -12.04 12.17 4.19
C PRO A 141 -13.22 11.33 4.68
N ASP A 142 -14.04 11.89 5.59
CA ASP A 142 -15.26 11.24 6.10
C ASP A 142 -16.28 10.88 5.01
N SER A 143 -16.19 11.51 3.83
CA SER A 143 -17.03 11.23 2.67
C SER A 143 -16.54 10.06 1.82
N ALA A 144 -15.38 9.48 2.13
CA ALA A 144 -14.86 8.30 1.45
C ALA A 144 -15.75 7.07 1.70
N GLY A 145 -15.57 6.05 0.86
CA GLY A 145 -16.08 4.71 1.12
C GLY A 145 -15.35 4.05 2.29
N SER A 146 -15.59 2.76 2.49
CA SER A 146 -14.95 2.01 3.59
C SER A 146 -13.57 1.51 3.19
N VAL A 147 -12.63 1.52 4.14
CA VAL A 147 -11.34 0.85 4.02
C VAL A 147 -11.14 -0.08 5.21
N GLU A 148 -10.77 -1.32 4.93
CA GLU A 148 -10.31 -2.29 5.92
C GLU A 148 -8.87 -2.67 5.60
N ILE A 149 -8.01 -2.69 6.62
CA ILE A 149 -6.61 -3.11 6.49
C ILE A 149 -6.50 -4.53 7.04
N HIS A 150 -6.01 -5.46 6.21
CA HIS A 150 -5.86 -6.86 6.59
C HIS A 150 -4.44 -7.37 6.34
N SER A 151 -3.89 -8.13 7.29
CA SER A 151 -2.70 -8.93 7.03
C SER A 151 -3.06 -10.09 6.11
N LEU A 152 -2.27 -10.30 5.05
CA LEU A 152 -2.45 -11.43 4.15
C LEU A 152 -1.12 -11.91 3.56
N SER A 153 -0.74 -13.15 3.89
CA SER A 153 0.14 -13.93 3.02
C SER A 153 -0.70 -14.56 1.91
N TRP A 154 -0.24 -14.51 0.65
CA TRP A 154 -1.00 -15.06 -0.47
C TRP A 154 -1.17 -16.59 -0.43
N SER A 155 -0.43 -17.27 0.44
CA SER A 155 -0.61 -18.70 0.71
C SER A 155 -1.79 -18.99 1.65
N ASP A 156 -2.29 -17.98 2.37
CA ASP A 156 -3.37 -18.13 3.32
C ASP A 156 -4.74 -18.01 2.64
N ARG A 157 -5.77 -18.58 3.27
CA ARG A 157 -7.16 -18.53 2.79
C ARG A 157 -8.12 -18.12 3.91
N PRO A 158 -8.03 -16.87 4.40
CA PRO A 158 -8.89 -16.42 5.49
C PRO A 158 -10.35 -16.25 5.00
N PRO A 159 -11.35 -16.37 5.89
CA PRO A 159 -12.77 -16.33 5.49
C PRO A 159 -13.24 -15.01 4.84
N TRP A 160 -12.51 -13.91 5.03
CA TRP A 160 -12.81 -12.61 4.43
C TRP A 160 -12.35 -12.48 2.98
N LEU A 161 -11.41 -13.35 2.53
CA LEU A 161 -10.83 -13.33 1.18
C LEU A 161 -11.80 -13.93 0.15
N ARG A 162 -12.93 -13.25 -0.09
CA ARG A 162 -13.98 -13.68 -1.03
C ARG A 162 -14.93 -12.55 -1.39
N ASN A 163 -15.61 -12.72 -2.53
CA ASN A 163 -16.67 -11.84 -3.03
C ASN A 163 -16.20 -10.40 -3.36
N PHE A 164 -15.00 -10.25 -3.92
CA PHE A 164 -14.52 -8.98 -4.47
C PHE A 164 -14.86 -8.88 -5.95
N ASP A 165 -15.24 -7.70 -6.40
CA ASP A 165 -15.56 -7.40 -7.79
C ASP A 165 -14.30 -7.07 -8.59
N VAL A 166 -13.30 -6.46 -7.91
CA VAL A 166 -12.01 -6.06 -8.49
C VAL A 166 -10.88 -6.44 -7.54
N VAL A 167 -9.82 -7.01 -8.10
CA VAL A 167 -8.55 -7.24 -7.40
C VAL A 167 -7.48 -6.36 -8.04
N LEU A 168 -6.77 -5.60 -7.21
CA LEU A 168 -5.68 -4.70 -7.56
C LEU A 168 -4.37 -5.29 -7.10
N ALA A 169 -3.33 -5.02 -7.88
CA ALA A 169 -1.95 -5.22 -7.45
C ALA A 169 -1.04 -4.29 -8.26
N ALA A 170 -0.12 -3.62 -7.58
CA ALA A 170 0.84 -2.70 -8.19
C ALA A 170 2.26 -3.21 -7.92
N ASP A 171 2.97 -3.61 -8.98
CA ASP A 171 4.36 -4.10 -8.92
C ASP A 171 4.63 -5.26 -7.94
N VAL A 172 3.78 -6.29 -7.96
CA VAL A 172 3.88 -7.42 -7.01
C VAL A 172 4.51 -8.70 -7.58
N LEU A 173 4.65 -8.80 -8.91
CA LEU A 173 5.17 -9.99 -9.61
C LEU A 173 6.63 -9.81 -10.06
N TYR A 174 7.47 -9.25 -9.19
CA TYR A 174 8.91 -9.09 -9.43
C TYR A 174 9.69 -10.41 -9.24
N GLU A 175 9.15 -11.34 -8.44
CA GLU A 175 9.70 -12.67 -8.23
C GLU A 175 8.78 -13.74 -8.83
N ALA A 176 9.28 -14.47 -9.84
CA ALA A 176 8.50 -15.49 -10.55
C ALA A 176 7.94 -16.59 -9.62
N VAL A 177 8.62 -16.87 -8.50
CA VAL A 177 8.19 -17.88 -7.52
C VAL A 177 6.92 -17.48 -6.77
N ALA A 178 6.59 -16.19 -6.71
CA ALA A 178 5.43 -15.69 -5.99
C ALA A 178 4.14 -15.73 -6.84
N ALA A 179 4.23 -15.92 -8.15
CA ALA A 179 3.08 -15.90 -9.05
C ALA A 179 1.99 -16.95 -8.71
N PRO A 180 2.32 -18.23 -8.40
CA PRO A 180 1.29 -19.21 -8.07
C PRO A 180 0.47 -18.86 -6.82
N SER A 181 1.12 -18.39 -5.76
CA SER A 181 0.42 -17.99 -4.52
C SER A 181 -0.41 -16.73 -4.75
N PHE A 182 0.14 -15.74 -5.47
CA PHE A 182 -0.58 -14.52 -5.88
C PHE A 182 -1.90 -14.83 -6.61
N PHE A 183 -1.84 -15.62 -7.69
CA PHE A 183 -3.05 -15.95 -8.46
C PHE A 183 -4.04 -16.79 -7.66
N GLY A 184 -3.55 -17.58 -6.69
CA GLY A 184 -4.42 -18.30 -5.77
C GLY A 184 -5.12 -17.42 -4.73
N ALA A 185 -4.61 -16.22 -4.43
CA ALA A 185 -5.25 -15.23 -3.56
C ALA A 185 -6.18 -14.29 -4.33
N ALA A 186 -5.91 -14.06 -5.61
CA ALA A 186 -6.71 -13.21 -6.49
C ALA A 186 -7.99 -13.87 -7.03
N GLY A 187 -8.14 -15.20 -6.91
CA GLY A 187 -9.19 -16.00 -7.55
C GLY A 187 -10.05 -16.81 -6.57
#